data_AF-A0A956RCD4-F1
#
_entry.id   AF-A0A956RCD4-F1
#
_cell.length_a   1.000
_cell.length_b   1.000
_cell.length_c   1.000
_cell.angle_alpha   90.00
_cell.angle_beta   90.00
_cell.angle_gamma   90.00
#
_symmetry.space_group_name_H-M   'P 1'
#
loop_
_entity.id
_entity.type
_entity.pdbx_description
1 polymer ?
#
loop_
_entity_poly.entity_id
_entity_poly.type
_entity_poly.pdbx_seq_one_letter_code
_entity_poly.pdbx_strand_id
1 'polypeptide(L)'
;MLWAGLWAGVFCKVVDFSPSSTIAAVSVALVVAAHRGWVEHLRRQGASAAGELELPAVKRFRLIPAWPRYIYIAQLICIYSATGLYKTGSVWKRGDALYYALNMDHFYRFEVVTQWVSVYLGMNLFKLMSLVTLYWEKAFALVAVGLILRWRHLHRDAAWYKASQTWWRKLIGGTALVGAYLVAYRTIVLAYPWCLELQQDST
;
A
#
# COMPACT_ATOMS: atom_id res chain seq x y z
N MET A 1 -6.71 11.39 14.20
CA MET A 1 -6.54 11.14 12.75
C MET A 1 -6.69 12.41 11.90
N LEU A 2 -7.30 13.51 12.37
CA LEU A 2 -7.40 14.78 11.62
C LEU A 2 -6.05 15.48 11.33
N TRP A 3 -5.03 15.23 12.15
CA TRP A 3 -3.69 15.81 11.96
C TRP A 3 -2.94 15.27 10.73
N ALA A 4 -3.21 14.04 10.28
CA ALA A 4 -2.50 13.45 9.14
C ALA A 4 -2.89 14.09 7.80
N GLY A 5 -4.16 14.48 7.64
CA GLY A 5 -4.65 15.12 6.41
C GLY A 5 -4.16 16.56 6.25
N LEU A 6 -4.06 17.31 7.36
CA LEU A 6 -3.57 18.69 7.35
C LEU A 6 -2.06 18.74 7.04
N TRP A 7 -1.29 17.78 7.57
CA TRP A 7 0.11 17.60 7.21
C TRP A 7 0.31 17.17 5.77
N ALA A 8 -0.51 16.25 5.24
CA ALA A 8 -0.44 15.85 3.82
C ALA A 8 -0.76 17.03 2.87
N GLY A 9 -1.74 17.87 3.21
CA GLY A 9 -2.08 19.05 2.44
C GLY A 9 -0.99 20.14 2.44
N VAL A 10 -0.36 20.38 3.60
CA VAL A 10 0.80 21.29 3.70
C VAL A 10 2.02 20.72 2.98
N PHE A 11 2.27 19.41 3.10
CA PHE A 11 3.35 18.71 2.41
C PHE A 11 3.23 18.82 0.89
N CYS A 12 2.05 18.62 0.32
CA CYS A 12 1.80 18.76 -1.12
C CYS A 12 1.90 20.20 -1.64
N LYS A 13 1.76 21.21 -0.77
CA LYS A 13 1.85 22.63 -1.16
C LYS A 13 3.24 23.25 -1.02
N VAL A 14 4.07 22.71 -0.12
CA VAL A 14 5.39 23.29 0.21
C VAL A 14 6.53 22.56 -0.51
N VAL A 15 6.32 21.32 -0.93
CA VAL A 15 7.37 20.48 -1.53
C VAL A 15 7.18 20.41 -3.05
N ASP A 16 7.83 21.31 -3.78
CA ASP A 16 8.40 20.91 -5.06
C ASP A 16 9.35 19.74 -4.76
N PHE A 17 9.10 18.56 -5.34
CA PHE A 17 9.75 17.29 -5.01
C PHE A 17 11.23 17.27 -5.45
N SER A 18 12.06 18.03 -4.74
CA SER A 18 13.51 17.84 -4.76
C SER A 18 13.88 16.61 -3.92
N PRO A 19 14.81 15.74 -4.37
CA PRO A 19 15.33 14.65 -3.57
C PRO A 19 15.84 15.12 -2.19
N SER A 20 16.44 16.32 -2.12
CA SER A 20 17.00 16.87 -0.88
C SER A 20 15.93 17.26 0.14
N SER A 21 14.80 17.83 -0.29
CA SER A 21 13.70 18.20 0.60
C SER A 21 13.00 16.98 1.17
N THR A 22 12.86 15.92 0.36
CA THR A 22 12.27 14.64 0.79
C THR A 22 13.13 13.95 1.85
N ILE A 23 14.45 13.87 1.62
CA ILE A 23 15.40 13.30 2.60
C ILE A 23 15.35 14.10 3.90
N ALA A 24 15.42 15.43 3.83
CA ALA A 24 15.38 16.29 5.02
C ALA A 24 14.08 16.09 5.84
N ALA A 25 12.92 16.03 5.19
CA ALA A 25 11.64 15.83 5.85
C ALA A 25 11.56 14.46 6.56
N VAL A 26 12.03 13.40 5.90
CA VAL A 26 12.07 12.04 6.48
C VAL A 26 13.03 11.99 7.66
N SER A 27 14.22 12.57 7.54
CA SER A 27 15.20 12.64 8.63
C SER A 27 14.65 13.37 9.85
N VAL A 28 14.00 14.53 9.66
CA VAL A 28 13.36 15.27 10.75
C VAL A 28 12.26 14.44 11.42
N ALA A 29 11.41 13.78 10.63
CA ALA A 29 10.34 12.94 11.18
C ALA A 29 10.89 11.77 12.00
N LEU A 30 11.97 11.12 11.54
CA LEU A 30 12.65 10.04 12.27
C LEU A 30 13.25 10.55 13.59
N VAL A 31 13.93 11.70 13.58
CA VAL A 31 14.51 12.31 14.79
C VAL A 31 13.42 12.66 15.80
N VAL A 32 12.32 13.27 15.36
CA VAL A 32 11.19 13.63 16.24
C VAL A 32 10.54 12.38 16.84
N ALA A 33 10.35 11.32 16.02
CA ALA A 33 9.79 10.06 16.50
C ALA A 33 10.72 9.36 17.50
N ALA A 34 12.03 9.34 17.23
CA ALA A 34 13.04 8.79 18.13
C ALA A 34 13.09 9.57 19.45
N HIS A 35 13.09 10.90 19.39
CA HIS A 35 13.11 11.76 20.59
C HIS A 35 11.86 11.56 21.44
N ARG A 36 10.67 11.52 20.83
CA ARG A 36 9.42 11.21 21.55
C ARG A 36 9.42 9.81 22.17
N GLY A 37 9.92 8.82 21.43
CA GLY A 37 10.07 7.45 21.94
C GLY A 37 11.02 7.39 23.13
N TRP A 38 12.12 8.13 23.08
CA TRP A 38 13.12 8.23 24.15
C TRP A 38 12.55 8.90 25.41
N VAL A 39 11.90 10.05 25.27
CA VAL A 39 11.26 10.76 26.39
C VAL A 39 10.20 9.89 27.07
N GLU A 40 9.37 9.21 26.28
CA GLU A 40 8.37 8.29 26.80
C GLU A 40 9.00 7.08 27.50
N HIS A 41 10.13 6.58 26.99
CA HIS A 41 10.89 5.51 27.63
C HIS A 41 11.44 5.93 29.00
N LEU A 42 12.07 7.11 29.08
CA LEU A 42 12.59 7.68 30.33
C LEU A 42 11.47 7.92 31.34
N ARG A 43 10.32 8.46 30.90
CA ARG A 43 9.17 8.66 31.77
C ARG A 43 8.66 7.34 32.36
N ARG A 44 8.60 6.28 31.55
CA ARG A 44 8.18 4.94 32.02
C ARG A 44 9.18 4.32 32.99
N GLN A 45 10.48 4.51 32.76
CA GLN A 45 11.51 4.07 33.71
C GLN A 45 11.40 4.82 35.04
N GLY A 46 11.21 6.15 34.99
CA GLY A 46 11.01 6.97 36.19
C GLY A 46 9.76 6.57 36.98
N ALA A 47 8.63 6.39 36.30
CA ALA A 47 7.38 5.95 36.93
C ALA A 47 7.49 4.53 37.51
N SER A 48 8.27 3.65 36.89
CA SER A 48 8.53 2.31 37.43
C SER A 48 9.44 2.35 38.66
N ALA A 49 10.50 3.18 38.64
CA ALA A 49 11.38 3.38 39.79
C ALA A 49 10.63 4.01 40.98
N ALA A 50 9.64 4.86 40.71
CA ALA A 50 8.74 5.43 41.70
C ALA A 50 7.66 4.43 42.21
N GLY A 51 7.59 3.22 41.65
CA GLY A 51 6.59 2.21 42.01
C GLY A 51 5.18 2.48 41.48
N GLU A 52 4.97 3.52 40.69
CA GLU A 52 3.67 3.88 40.09
C GLU A 52 3.30 2.98 38.90
N LEU A 53 4.30 2.32 38.31
CA LEU A 53 4.16 1.52 37.09
C LEU A 53 4.88 0.19 37.23
N GLU A 54 4.12 -0.90 37.36
CA GLU A 54 4.67 -2.25 37.19
C GLU A 54 5.02 -2.48 35.73
N LEU A 55 6.32 -2.54 35.43
CA LEU A 55 6.78 -2.95 34.11
C LEU A 55 6.50 -4.45 33.97
N PRO A 56 5.86 -4.88 32.86
CA PRO A 56 5.57 -6.30 32.66
C PRO A 56 6.89 -7.08 32.64
N ALA A 57 6.95 -8.15 33.44
CA ALA A 57 8.07 -9.08 33.46
C ALA A 57 8.48 -9.46 32.02
N VAL A 58 9.78 -9.59 31.77
CA VAL A 58 10.33 -9.90 30.44
C VAL A 58 9.79 -11.25 29.97
N LYS A 59 8.64 -11.25 29.28
CA LYS A 59 8.03 -12.44 28.71
C LYS A 59 8.89 -12.90 27.54
N ARG A 60 9.28 -14.18 27.53
CA ARG A 60 10.02 -14.85 26.44
C ARG A 60 9.37 -14.59 25.06
N PHE A 61 8.04 -14.46 25.01
CA PHE A 61 7.30 -14.03 23.83
C PHE A 61 6.65 -12.67 24.09
N ARG A 62 7.24 -11.62 23.53
CA ARG A 62 6.66 -10.28 23.54
C ARG A 62 5.62 -10.20 22.42
N LEU A 63 4.39 -9.81 22.76
CA LEU A 63 3.37 -9.49 21.76
C LEU A 63 3.88 -8.31 20.94
N ILE A 64 4.29 -8.59 19.70
CA ILE A 64 4.68 -7.56 18.73
C ILE A 64 3.38 -6.84 18.33
N PRO A 65 3.35 -5.51 18.36
CA PRO A 65 2.17 -4.78 17.93
C PRO A 65 1.85 -5.14 16.47
N ALA A 66 0.57 -5.39 16.18
CA ALA A 66 0.15 -5.87 14.85
C ALA A 66 0.13 -4.77 13.77
N TRP A 67 0.27 -3.49 14.13
CA TRP A 67 0.16 -2.37 13.20
C TRP A 67 1.18 -2.37 12.05
N PRO A 68 2.46 -2.76 12.21
CA PRO A 68 3.42 -2.76 11.11
C PRO A 68 2.99 -3.74 10.02
N ARG A 69 2.46 -4.90 10.43
CA ARG A 69 1.92 -5.90 9.50
C ARG A 69 0.77 -5.33 8.66
N TYR A 70 -0.12 -4.55 9.27
CA TYR A 70 -1.22 -3.93 8.52
C TYR A 70 -0.74 -2.84 7.56
N ILE A 71 0.32 -2.10 7.91
CA ILE A 71 0.94 -1.13 6.99
C ILE A 71 1.56 -1.84 5.79
N TYR A 72 2.33 -2.92 6.00
CA TYR A 72 2.89 -3.69 4.90
C TYR A 72 1.81 -4.26 3.98
N ILE A 73 0.73 -4.79 4.55
CA ILE A 73 -0.41 -5.26 3.76
C ILE A 73 -1.04 -4.12 2.96
N ALA A 74 -1.24 -2.95 3.56
CA ALA A 74 -1.79 -1.79 2.87
C ALA A 74 -0.87 -1.30 1.73
N GLN A 75 0.44 -1.25 1.96
CA GLN A 75 1.43 -0.92 0.92
C GLN A 75 1.38 -1.93 -0.23
N LEU A 76 1.34 -3.23 0.08
CA LEU A 76 1.25 -4.28 -0.93
C LEU A 76 -0.02 -4.12 -1.79
N ILE A 77 -1.16 -3.83 -1.15
CA ILE A 77 -2.41 -3.56 -1.85
C ILE A 77 -2.27 -2.37 -2.79
N CYS A 78 -1.71 -1.26 -2.31
CA CYS A 78 -1.51 -0.05 -3.12
C CYS A 78 -0.60 -0.32 -4.33
N ILE A 79 0.53 -0.98 -4.11
CA ILE A 79 1.51 -1.26 -5.17
C ILE A 79 0.88 -2.18 -6.22
N TYR A 80 0.32 -3.33 -5.84
CA TYR A 80 -0.28 -4.27 -6.79
C TYR A 80 -1.46 -3.66 -7.55
N SER A 81 -2.31 -2.89 -6.88
CA SER A 81 -3.45 -2.25 -7.55
C SER A 81 -2.98 -1.18 -8.53
N ALA A 82 -1.97 -0.38 -8.16
CA ALA A 82 -1.40 0.62 -9.04
C ALA A 82 -0.72 -0.03 -10.26
N THR A 83 0.10 -1.06 -10.08
CA THR A 83 0.76 -1.75 -11.20
C THR A 83 -0.27 -2.38 -12.14
N GLY A 84 -1.33 -2.97 -11.60
CA GLY A 84 -2.43 -3.52 -12.41
C GLY A 84 -3.15 -2.46 -13.23
N LEU A 85 -3.39 -1.26 -12.65
CA LEU A 85 -4.01 -0.13 -13.36
C LEU A 85 -3.13 0.40 -14.50
N TYR A 86 -1.82 0.47 -14.30
CA TYR A 86 -0.88 0.93 -15.34
C TYR A 86 -0.65 -0.08 -16.47
N LYS A 87 -1.09 -1.35 -16.31
CA LYS A 87 -1.02 -2.37 -17.36
C LYS A 87 -2.19 -2.25 -18.35
N THR A 88 -2.15 -1.21 -19.17
CA THR A 88 -3.18 -0.92 -20.21
C THR A 88 -2.75 -1.26 -21.63
N GLY A 89 -1.44 -1.47 -21.88
CA GLY A 89 -0.88 -1.70 -23.21
C GLY A 89 -1.40 -2.95 -23.93
N SER A 90 -1.41 -2.91 -25.27
CA SER A 90 -1.87 -3.99 -26.15
C SER A 90 -1.11 -5.31 -25.92
N VAL A 91 0.18 -5.21 -25.61
CA VAL A 91 1.06 -6.35 -25.31
C VAL A 91 0.59 -7.12 -24.05
N TRP A 92 0.15 -6.41 -23.01
CA TRP A 92 -0.41 -7.03 -21.80
C TRP A 92 -1.76 -7.69 -22.09
N LYS A 93 -2.63 -7.01 -22.84
CA LYS A 93 -3.97 -7.53 -23.20
C LYS A 93 -3.89 -8.80 -24.05
N ARG A 94 -2.87 -8.91 -24.90
CA ARG A 94 -2.59 -10.10 -25.72
C ARG A 94 -1.91 -11.24 -24.96
N GLY A 95 -1.39 -10.97 -23.76
CA GLY A 95 -0.65 -11.94 -22.95
C GLY A 95 0.82 -12.12 -23.38
N ASP A 96 1.34 -11.30 -24.29
CA ASP A 96 2.70 -11.47 -24.81
C ASP A 96 3.75 -10.78 -23.91
N ALA A 97 3.31 -10.05 -22.87
CA ALA A 97 4.17 -9.22 -22.02
C ALA A 97 5.29 -9.97 -21.31
N LEU A 98 5.01 -11.13 -20.72
CA LEU A 98 6.04 -11.91 -20.02
C LEU A 98 7.06 -12.51 -20.99
N TYR A 99 6.62 -12.90 -22.18
CA TYR A 99 7.53 -13.38 -23.23
C TYR A 99 8.50 -12.28 -23.66
N TYR A 100 8.00 -11.08 -23.95
CA TYR A 100 8.86 -9.94 -24.30
C TYR A 100 9.77 -9.52 -23.15
N ALA A 101 9.27 -9.50 -21.91
CA ALA A 101 10.08 -9.15 -20.75
C ALA A 101 11.27 -10.10 -20.54
N LEU A 102 11.13 -11.38 -20.92
CA LEU A 102 12.21 -12.37 -20.79
C LEU A 102 13.14 -12.44 -22.01
N ASN A 103 12.74 -11.86 -23.15
CA ASN A 103 13.45 -11.96 -24.43
C ASN A 103 13.91 -10.61 -25.01
N MET A 104 13.61 -9.47 -24.37
CA MET A 104 14.14 -8.16 -24.74
C MET A 104 15.49 -7.92 -24.08
N ASP A 105 16.49 -7.51 -24.88
CA ASP A 105 17.85 -7.17 -24.48
C ASP A 105 17.90 -6.20 -23.27
N HIS A 106 16.97 -5.26 -23.21
CA HIS A 106 16.85 -4.26 -22.16
C HIS A 106 16.59 -4.86 -20.76
N PHE A 107 15.94 -6.02 -20.67
CA PHE A 107 15.58 -6.69 -19.41
C PHE A 107 16.42 -7.94 -19.14
N TYR A 108 17.34 -8.29 -20.05
CA TYR A 108 18.22 -9.44 -19.91
C TYR A 108 19.25 -9.20 -18.80
N ARG A 109 19.03 -9.79 -17.62
CA ARG A 109 20.06 -9.91 -16.57
C ARG A 109 20.63 -11.33 -16.45
N PHE A 110 19.89 -12.34 -16.90
CA PHE A 110 20.27 -13.75 -16.79
C PHE A 110 19.99 -14.50 -18.09
N GLU A 111 20.82 -14.25 -19.12
CA GLU A 111 20.60 -14.72 -20.49
C GLU A 111 20.31 -16.20 -20.65
N VAL A 112 21.16 -17.02 -20.02
CA VAL A 112 21.05 -18.47 -20.11
C VAL A 112 19.72 -18.94 -19.50
N VAL A 113 19.41 -18.51 -18.28
CA VAL A 113 18.23 -19.00 -17.55
C VAL A 113 16.93 -18.56 -18.22
N THR A 114 16.81 -17.30 -18.66
CA THR A 114 15.58 -16.80 -19.27
C THR A 114 15.31 -17.43 -20.65
N GLN A 115 16.35 -17.80 -21.39
CA GLN A 115 16.22 -18.55 -22.65
C GLN A 115 15.75 -19.99 -22.42
N TRP A 116 16.35 -20.72 -21.47
CA TRP A 116 15.89 -22.07 -21.13
C TRP A 116 14.42 -22.07 -20.70
N VAL A 117 14.04 -21.14 -19.83
CA VAL A 117 12.67 -20.94 -19.36
C VAL A 117 11.73 -20.65 -20.54
N SER A 118 12.18 -19.82 -21.50
CA SER A 118 11.42 -19.49 -22.72
C SER A 118 11.19 -20.70 -23.62
N VAL A 119 12.19 -21.57 -23.76
CA VAL A 119 12.12 -22.80 -24.55
C VAL A 119 11.20 -23.84 -23.90
N TYR A 120 11.30 -24.03 -22.58
CA TYR A 120 10.56 -25.08 -21.88
C TYR A 120 9.09 -24.75 -21.60
N LEU A 121 8.76 -23.53 -21.19
CA LEU A 121 7.39 -23.16 -20.84
C LEU A 121 6.55 -22.89 -22.10
N GLY A 122 7.20 -22.47 -23.19
CA GLY A 122 6.53 -22.17 -24.45
C GLY A 122 5.59 -20.96 -24.40
N MET A 123 5.16 -20.51 -25.58
CA MET A 123 4.44 -19.25 -25.74
C MET A 123 3.06 -19.23 -25.05
N ASN A 124 2.36 -20.37 -25.00
CA ASN A 124 1.02 -20.45 -24.42
C ASN A 124 1.02 -20.31 -22.88
N LEU A 125 2.05 -20.81 -22.21
CA LEU A 125 2.16 -20.69 -20.76
C LEU A 125 2.55 -19.27 -20.35
N PHE A 126 3.42 -18.60 -21.12
CA PHE A 126 3.70 -17.17 -20.90
C PHE A 126 2.47 -16.29 -21.12
N LYS A 127 1.61 -16.64 -22.08
CA LYS A 127 0.33 -15.97 -22.26
C LYS A 127 -0.56 -16.11 -21.04
N LEU A 128 -0.73 -17.34 -20.54
CA LEU A 128 -1.50 -17.59 -19.33
C LEU A 128 -0.93 -16.82 -18.14
N MET A 129 0.37 -16.92 -17.89
CA MET A 129 1.04 -16.23 -16.78
C MET A 129 0.88 -14.70 -16.89
N SER A 130 1.04 -14.12 -18.08
CA SER A 130 0.85 -12.69 -18.31
C SER A 130 -0.57 -12.24 -17.99
N LEU A 131 -1.58 -13.00 -18.44
CA LEU A 131 -2.99 -12.71 -18.17
C LEU A 131 -3.33 -12.89 -16.69
N VAL A 132 -2.83 -13.96 -16.06
CA VAL A 132 -2.99 -14.20 -14.63
C VAL A 132 -2.43 -13.02 -13.84
N THR A 133 -1.19 -12.59 -14.12
CA THR A 133 -0.59 -11.42 -13.47
C THR A 133 -1.41 -10.16 -13.70
N LEU A 134 -1.87 -9.91 -14.93
CA LEU A 134 -2.67 -8.74 -15.29
C LEU A 134 -3.97 -8.68 -14.47
N TYR A 135 -4.74 -9.76 -14.46
CA TYR A 135 -6.03 -9.80 -13.78
C TYR A 135 -5.86 -9.89 -12.26
N TRP A 136 -4.85 -10.61 -11.78
CA TRP A 136 -4.51 -10.69 -10.37
C TRP A 136 -4.23 -9.31 -9.78
N GLU A 137 -3.37 -8.52 -10.43
CA GLU A 137 -3.02 -7.18 -9.97
C GLU A 137 -4.21 -6.22 -10.03
N LYS A 138 -5.03 -6.29 -11.09
CA LYS A 138 -6.27 -5.49 -11.19
C LYS A 138 -7.30 -5.86 -10.13
N ALA A 139 -7.43 -7.14 -9.82
CA ALA A 139 -8.35 -7.65 -8.80
C ALA A 139 -7.80 -7.50 -7.38
N PHE A 140 -6.53 -7.14 -7.19
CA PHE A 140 -5.88 -7.16 -5.88
C PHE A 140 -6.53 -6.19 -4.88
N ALA A 141 -7.16 -5.11 -5.36
CA ALA A 141 -7.97 -4.21 -4.54
C ALA A 141 -9.12 -4.95 -3.81
N LEU A 142 -9.64 -6.05 -4.37
CA LEU A 142 -10.67 -6.88 -3.72
C LEU A 142 -10.14 -7.58 -2.47
N VAL A 143 -8.84 -7.88 -2.39
CA VAL A 143 -8.22 -8.42 -1.17
C VAL A 143 -8.38 -7.44 0.00
N ALA A 144 -8.27 -6.13 -0.26
CA ALA A 144 -8.50 -5.10 0.75
C ALA A 144 -9.92 -5.18 1.31
N VAL A 145 -10.91 -5.28 0.43
CA VAL A 145 -12.33 -5.43 0.81
C VAL A 145 -12.52 -6.70 1.64
N GLY A 146 -11.96 -7.83 1.19
CA GLY A 146 -12.02 -9.10 1.92
C GLY A 146 -11.40 -9.02 3.32
N LEU A 147 -10.26 -8.35 3.47
CA LEU A 147 -9.61 -8.16 4.77
C LEU A 147 -10.43 -7.26 5.71
N ILE A 148 -11.02 -6.19 5.20
CA ILE A 148 -11.90 -5.31 5.98
C ILE A 148 -13.14 -6.07 6.45
N LEU A 149 -13.79 -6.82 5.56
CA LEU A 149 -14.97 -7.62 5.88
C LEU A 149 -14.64 -8.71 6.90
N ARG A 150 -13.52 -9.42 6.72
CA ARG A 150 -13.02 -10.42 7.67
C ARG A 150 -12.72 -9.80 9.03
N TRP A 151 -12.05 -8.65 9.06
CA TRP A 151 -11.74 -7.96 10.32
C TRP A 151 -13.00 -7.55 11.06
N ARG A 152 -14.00 -7.02 10.34
CA ARG A 152 -15.32 -6.70 10.90
C ARG A 152 -16.01 -7.94 11.44
N HIS A 153 -15.98 -9.05 10.71
CA HIS A 153 -16.61 -10.30 11.12
C HIS A 153 -15.98 -10.85 12.41
N LEU A 154 -14.65 -10.90 12.48
CA LEU A 154 -13.89 -11.37 13.65
C LEU A 154 -14.13 -10.54 14.91
N HIS A 155 -14.25 -9.22 14.78
CA HIS A 155 -14.32 -8.32 15.94
C HIS A 155 -15.73 -7.85 16.26
N ARG A 156 -16.75 -8.26 15.49
CA ARG A 156 -18.14 -7.79 15.64
C ARG A 156 -18.66 -7.91 17.07
N ASP A 157 -18.32 -9.00 17.74
CA ASP A 157 -18.88 -9.34 19.04
C ASP A 157 -18.04 -8.83 20.22
N ALA A 158 -16.84 -8.31 19.96
CA ALA A 158 -15.96 -7.80 21.00
C ALA A 158 -16.53 -6.55 21.69
N ALA A 159 -16.45 -6.51 23.01
CA ALA A 159 -16.99 -5.41 23.83
C ALA A 159 -16.39 -4.05 23.44
N TRP A 160 -15.07 -4.01 23.19
CA TRP A 160 -14.40 -2.79 22.73
C TRP A 160 -14.88 -2.35 21.34
N TYR A 161 -15.20 -3.31 20.45
CA TYR A 161 -15.66 -2.99 19.10
C TYR A 161 -17.05 -2.37 19.17
N LYS A 162 -17.97 -2.95 19.95
CA LYS A 162 -19.31 -2.41 20.20
C LYS A 162 -19.25 -1.02 20.85
N ALA A 163 -18.40 -0.83 21.86
CA ALA A 163 -18.19 0.48 22.48
C ALA A 163 -17.61 1.52 21.52
N SER A 164 -16.81 1.09 20.55
CA SER A 164 -16.20 1.95 19.53
C SER A 164 -17.14 2.35 18.37
N GLN A 165 -18.34 1.78 18.28
CA GLN A 165 -19.34 2.04 17.22
C GLN A 165 -20.11 3.34 17.45
N THR A 166 -19.42 4.43 17.73
CA THR A 166 -20.01 5.77 17.87
C THR A 166 -20.47 6.30 16.52
N TRP A 167 -21.60 6.99 16.47
CA TRP A 167 -22.19 7.53 15.25
C TRP A 167 -21.25 8.46 14.47
N TRP A 168 -20.47 9.32 15.16
CA TRP A 168 -19.46 10.17 14.53
C TRP A 168 -18.37 9.38 13.80
N ARG A 169 -17.97 8.20 14.31
CA ARG A 169 -16.98 7.35 13.63
C ARG A 169 -17.56 6.70 12.38
N LYS A 170 -18.86 6.38 12.39
CA LYS A 170 -19.57 5.91 11.19
C LYS A 170 -19.68 7.02 10.15
N LEU A 171 -19.95 8.25 10.57
CA LEU A 171 -19.94 9.43 9.69
C LEU A 171 -18.55 9.69 9.12
N ILE A 172 -17.49 9.66 9.94
CA ILE A 172 -16.11 9.83 9.46
C ILE A 172 -15.75 8.71 8.48
N GLY A 173 -16.10 7.46 8.78
CA GLY A 173 -15.87 6.34 7.87
C GLY A 173 -16.64 6.48 6.55
N GLY A 174 -17.91 6.88 6.61
CA GLY A 174 -18.75 7.12 5.44
C GLY A 174 -18.24 8.29 4.59
N THR A 175 -17.93 9.42 5.22
CA THR A 175 -17.37 10.60 4.53
C THR A 175 -16.00 10.31 3.94
N ALA A 176 -15.14 9.55 4.62
CA ALA A 176 -13.86 9.09 4.06
C ALA A 176 -14.06 8.18 2.84
N LEU A 177 -15.06 7.30 2.85
CA LEU A 177 -15.38 6.42 1.73
C LEU A 177 -15.94 7.20 0.53
N VAL A 178 -16.85 8.15 0.77
CA VAL A 178 -17.34 9.07 -0.25
C VAL A 178 -16.20 9.92 -0.80
N GLY A 179 -15.33 10.45 0.05
CA GLY A 179 -14.14 11.19 -0.35
C GLY A 179 -13.20 10.35 -1.22
N ALA A 180 -12.91 9.11 -0.82
CA ALA A 180 -12.10 8.18 -1.61
C ALA A 180 -12.75 7.85 -2.96
N TYR A 181 -14.07 7.66 -2.99
CA TYR A 181 -14.82 7.47 -4.23
C TYR A 181 -14.75 8.69 -5.14
N LEU A 182 -14.94 9.90 -4.61
CA LEU A 182 -14.85 11.14 -5.39
C LEU A 182 -13.45 11.37 -5.95
N VAL A 183 -12.40 11.05 -5.18
CA VAL A 183 -11.01 11.10 -5.67
C VAL A 183 -10.82 10.07 -6.79
N ALA A 184 -11.23 8.82 -6.59
CA ALA A 184 -11.13 7.80 -7.64
C ALA A 184 -11.91 8.18 -8.90
N TYR A 185 -13.16 8.65 -8.75
CA TYR A 185 -13.99 9.14 -9.83
C TYR A 185 -13.34 10.31 -10.57
N ARG A 186 -12.84 11.30 -9.83
CA ARG A 186 -12.17 12.46 -10.42
C ARG A 186 -10.89 12.07 -11.14
N THR A 187 -10.08 11.18 -10.56
CA THR A 187 -8.89 10.64 -11.23
C THR A 187 -9.28 9.89 -12.50
N ILE A 188 -10.32 9.06 -12.47
CA ILE A 188 -10.80 8.34 -13.66
C ILE A 188 -11.29 9.35 -14.70
N VAL A 189 -12.18 10.28 -14.37
CA VAL A 189 -12.74 11.24 -15.33
C VAL A 189 -11.66 12.15 -15.93
N LEU A 190 -10.70 12.59 -15.11
CA LEU A 190 -9.61 13.42 -15.60
C LEU A 190 -8.57 12.63 -16.39
N ALA A 191 -8.22 11.41 -15.98
CA ALA A 191 -7.17 10.62 -16.64
C ALA A 191 -7.68 9.80 -17.84
N TYR A 192 -8.95 9.38 -17.84
CA TYR A 192 -9.55 8.56 -18.89
C TYR A 192 -9.43 9.15 -20.30
N PRO A 193 -9.70 10.45 -20.56
CA PRO A 193 -9.51 11.03 -21.88
C PRO A 193 -8.04 10.95 -22.34
N TRP A 194 -7.08 11.26 -21.47
CA TRP A 194 -5.65 11.15 -21.79
C TRP A 194 -5.22 9.70 -22.06
N CYS A 195 -5.78 8.73 -21.32
CA CYS A 195 -5.52 7.32 -21.55
C CYS A 195 -6.06 6.81 -22.90
N LEU A 196 -7.13 7.42 -23.43
CA LEU A 196 -7.67 7.09 -24.74
C LEU A 196 -6.83 7.72 -25.86
N GLU A 197 -6.39 8.97 -25.70
CA GLU A 197 -5.51 9.66 -26.65
C GLU A 197 -4.15 8.93 -26.79
N LEU A 198 -3.53 8.54 -25.68
CA LEU A 198 -2.32 7.69 -25.66
C LEU A 198 -2.49 6.35 -26.39
N GLN A 199 -3.72 5.84 -26.47
CA GLN A 199 -4.02 4.60 -27.18
C GLN A 199 -4.21 4.81 -28.70
N GLN A 200 -4.50 6.04 -29.14
CA GLN A 200 -4.64 6.41 -30.55
C GLN A 200 -3.28 6.71 -31.22
N ASP A 201 -2.31 7.23 -30.47
CA ASP A 201 -0.96 7.51 -30.98
C ASP A 201 -0.10 6.26 -31.23
N SER A 202 -0.64 5.06 -31.02
CA SER A 202 0.07 3.77 -31.16
C SER A 202 -0.45 2.89 -32.31
N THR A 203 -1.28 3.45 -33.20
CA THR A 203 -1.57 2.92 -34.55
C THR A 203 -0.85 3.74 -35.61
#